data_AF-A0A6G2B6Y2-F1
#
_entry.id   AF-A0A6G2B6Y2-F1
#
_cell.length_a   1.000
_cell.length_b   1.000
_cell.length_c   1.000
_cell.angle_alpha   90.00
_cell.angle_beta   90.00
_cell.angle_gamma   90.00
#
_symmetry.space_group_name_H-M   'P 1'
#
loop_
_entity.id
_entity.type
_entity.pdbx_description
1 polymer ?
#
loop_
_entity_poly.entity_id
_entity_poly.type
_entity_poly.pdbx_seq_one_letter_code
_entity_poly.pdbx_strand_id
1 'polypeptide(L)'
;MKKLRSGLLALVLSLGLGMTIATPAHAAKLGPRPNWGACGTSTSEQKLVYQFGSFPLKCGNASWGYRHIKNRHYDQFQGLARAGGLNWSDLVHWAIHYNATDPDHVIVEGTDGCRDRMLYLHDRNGRLVWQQRFKMIYSAYDGRVITTYPSSAICKR
;
A
#
# COMPACT_ATOMS: atom_id res chain seq x y z
N MET A 1 -50.85 61.04 7.94
CA MET A 1 -49.55 61.61 8.37
C MET A 1 -48.59 60.47 8.73
N LYS A 2 -47.32 60.63 8.33
CA LYS A 2 -46.11 59.85 8.70
C LYS A 2 -45.99 58.40 8.22
N LYS A 3 -45.32 58.27 7.07
CA LYS A 3 -44.50 57.13 6.67
C LYS A 3 -43.33 56.99 7.64
N LEU A 4 -43.01 55.79 8.11
CA LEU A 4 -41.66 55.45 8.56
C LEU A 4 -41.10 54.34 7.67
N ARG A 5 -40.00 54.68 6.99
CA ARG A 5 -39.11 53.77 6.29
C ARG A 5 -38.01 53.36 7.26
N SER A 6 -37.76 52.07 7.39
CA SER A 6 -36.48 51.47 7.81
C SER A 6 -36.47 50.10 7.13
N GLY A 7 -35.68 49.83 6.10
CA GLY A 7 -34.23 49.99 6.08
C GLY A 7 -33.62 48.61 6.26
N LEU A 8 -33.87 47.72 5.30
CA LEU A 8 -33.39 46.33 5.28
C LEU A 8 -31.91 46.33 4.90
N LEU A 9 -30.99 46.24 5.87
CA LEU A 9 -29.59 45.93 5.60
C LEU A 9 -29.43 44.41 5.58
N ALA A 10 -29.45 43.82 4.38
CA ALA A 10 -29.01 42.45 4.17
C ALA A 10 -27.48 42.44 4.05
N LEU A 11 -26.79 42.01 5.12
CA LEU A 11 -25.36 41.70 5.09
C LEU A 11 -25.20 40.38 4.32
N VAL A 12 -24.77 40.44 3.06
CA VAL A 12 -24.38 39.25 2.29
C VAL A 12 -22.94 38.90 2.68
N LEU A 13 -22.78 38.01 3.66
CA LEU A 13 -21.51 37.31 3.86
C LEU A 13 -21.37 36.26 2.76
N SER A 14 -20.65 36.59 1.69
CA SER A 14 -20.16 35.62 0.72
C SER A 14 -19.03 34.81 1.35
N LEU A 15 -19.37 33.69 1.99
CA LEU A 15 -18.41 32.62 2.27
C LEU A 15 -17.91 32.09 0.93
N GLY A 16 -16.75 32.57 0.50
CA GLY A 16 -15.97 31.95 -0.57
C GLY A 16 -15.52 30.58 -0.09
N LEU A 17 -16.33 29.55 -0.37
CA LEU A 17 -15.92 28.16 -0.24
C LEU A 17 -14.79 27.95 -1.26
N GLY A 18 -13.54 28.05 -0.79
CA GLY A 18 -12.36 27.70 -1.58
C GLY A 18 -12.46 26.22 -1.92
N MET A 19 -12.98 25.91 -3.11
CA MET A 19 -12.89 24.58 -3.69
C MET A 19 -11.42 24.33 -4.00
N THR A 20 -10.72 23.72 -3.05
CA THR A 20 -9.44 23.07 -3.36
C THR A 20 -9.74 21.94 -4.34
N ILE A 21 -9.47 22.19 -5.61
CA ILE A 21 -9.48 21.13 -6.62
C ILE A 21 -8.35 20.20 -6.20
N ALA A 22 -8.70 19.09 -5.54
CA ALA A 22 -7.78 18.00 -5.27
C ALA A 22 -7.30 17.51 -6.64
N THR A 23 -6.10 17.91 -7.02
CA THR A 23 -5.47 17.33 -8.21
C THR A 23 -5.44 15.82 -8.00
N PRO A 24 -5.90 15.01 -8.97
CA PRO A 24 -5.81 13.58 -8.84
C PRO A 24 -4.34 13.26 -8.63
N ALA A 25 -4.04 12.54 -7.54
CA ALA A 25 -2.70 12.05 -7.28
C ALA A 25 -2.28 11.26 -8.52
N HIS A 26 -1.43 11.87 -9.36
CA HIS A 26 -0.94 11.21 -10.55
C HIS A 26 -0.23 9.96 -10.05
N ALA A 27 -0.61 8.79 -10.59
CA ALA A 27 -0.02 7.52 -10.20
C ALA A 27 1.50 7.64 -10.39
N ALA A 28 2.22 7.85 -9.29
CA ALA A 28 3.66 8.00 -9.34
C ALA A 28 4.21 6.71 -9.94
N LYS A 29 5.02 6.84 -11.00
CA LYS A 29 5.72 5.68 -11.57
C LYS A 29 6.48 5.01 -10.43
N LEU A 30 6.20 3.73 -10.21
CA LEU A 30 6.88 2.95 -9.18
C LEU A 30 8.39 3.02 -9.43
N GLY A 31 9.13 3.46 -8.41
CA GLY A 31 10.59 3.52 -8.44
C GLY A 31 11.22 2.19 -8.02
N PRO A 32 12.54 2.04 -8.19
CA PRO A 32 13.27 0.91 -7.62
C PRO A 32 13.13 0.91 -6.10
N ARG A 33 13.09 -0.28 -5.50
CA ARG A 33 13.10 -0.37 -4.03
C ARG A 33 14.42 0.14 -3.44
N PRO A 34 14.42 0.60 -2.17
CA PRO A 34 15.63 0.83 -1.40
C PRO A 34 16.51 -0.43 -1.29
N ASN A 35 17.76 -0.21 -0.85
CA ASN A 35 18.70 -1.29 -0.57
C ASN A 35 18.15 -2.20 0.53
N TRP A 36 18.08 -3.50 0.22
CA TRP A 36 17.70 -4.55 1.16
C TRP A 36 18.95 -5.24 1.68
N GLY A 37 18.93 -5.61 2.94
CA GLY A 37 19.91 -6.51 3.52
C GLY A 37 19.92 -7.83 2.74
N ALA A 38 21.11 -8.27 2.35
CA ALA A 38 21.26 -9.52 1.61
C ALA A 38 20.73 -10.72 2.42
N CYS A 39 20.02 -11.61 1.76
CA CYS A 39 19.52 -12.85 2.35
C CYS A 39 19.85 -14.05 1.47
N GLY A 40 20.89 -14.80 1.86
CA GLY A 40 21.28 -16.05 1.23
C GLY A 40 20.59 -17.25 1.88
N THR A 41 20.83 -18.46 1.36
CA THR A 41 20.24 -19.71 1.88
C THR A 41 20.73 -20.05 3.29
N SER A 42 22.00 -19.80 3.61
CA SER A 42 22.61 -20.04 4.93
C SER A 42 22.47 -18.88 5.92
N THR A 43 21.92 -17.74 5.48
CA THR A 43 21.74 -16.58 6.35
C THR A 43 20.70 -16.89 7.43
N SER A 44 20.95 -16.45 8.67
CA SER A 44 20.00 -16.61 9.78
C SER A 44 18.60 -16.13 9.39
N GLU A 45 17.57 -16.92 9.72
CA GLU A 45 16.17 -16.57 9.48
C GLU A 45 15.78 -15.24 10.12
N GLN A 46 16.44 -14.91 11.24
CA GLN A 46 16.15 -13.71 12.03
C GLN A 46 16.82 -12.45 11.50
N LYS A 47 17.73 -12.55 10.52
CA LYS A 47 18.40 -11.39 9.95
C LYS A 47 17.39 -10.47 9.27
N LEU A 48 17.43 -9.18 9.62
CA LEU A 48 16.61 -8.15 8.98
C LEU A 48 17.01 -7.98 7.51
N VAL A 49 16.00 -7.98 6.63
CA VAL A 49 16.11 -7.62 5.20
C VAL A 49 15.79 -6.14 5.05
N TYR A 50 14.67 -5.69 5.61
CA TYR A 50 14.26 -4.29 5.60
C TYR A 50 13.21 -4.02 6.69
N GLN A 51 13.17 -2.79 7.20
CA GLN A 51 12.18 -2.34 8.18
C GLN A 51 11.08 -1.51 7.50
N PHE A 52 9.84 -1.98 7.51
CA PHE A 52 8.68 -1.26 6.96
C PHE A 52 7.82 -0.70 8.10
N GLY A 53 8.18 0.48 8.61
CA GLY A 53 7.51 1.02 9.80
C GLY A 53 7.66 0.05 10.98
N SER A 54 6.55 -0.44 11.54
CA SER A 54 6.54 -1.48 12.59
C SER A 54 6.67 -2.92 12.07
N PHE A 55 6.72 -3.14 10.75
CA PHE A 55 6.75 -4.48 10.14
C PHE A 55 8.17 -4.85 9.66
N PRO A 56 8.95 -5.62 10.44
CA PRO A 56 10.23 -6.12 9.98
C PRO A 56 10.02 -7.22 8.93
N LEU A 57 10.61 -7.04 7.74
CA LEU A 57 10.85 -8.15 6.82
C LEU A 57 12.19 -8.76 7.20
N LYS A 58 12.18 -9.99 7.71
CA LYS A 58 13.41 -10.77 7.97
C LYS A 58 13.62 -11.81 6.88
N CYS A 59 14.79 -12.42 6.88
CA CYS A 59 15.18 -13.48 5.96
C CYS A 59 14.15 -14.61 5.88
N GLY A 60 13.64 -15.04 7.04
CA GLY A 60 12.60 -16.06 7.13
C GLY A 60 13.05 -17.44 6.65
N ASN A 61 12.15 -18.29 6.23
CA ASN A 61 12.44 -19.64 5.75
C ASN A 61 11.42 -20.08 4.70
N ALA A 62 11.23 -21.39 4.48
CA ALA A 62 10.27 -21.88 3.50
C ALA A 62 8.80 -21.54 3.83
N SER A 63 8.51 -21.25 5.10
CA SER A 63 7.14 -21.00 5.61
C SER A 63 6.85 -19.52 5.89
N TRP A 64 7.87 -18.66 5.98
CA TRP A 64 7.65 -17.23 6.24
C TRP A 64 8.80 -16.32 5.76
N GLY A 65 8.55 -15.01 5.70
CA GLY A 65 9.53 -13.96 5.45
C GLY A 65 10.00 -13.87 3.99
N TYR A 66 11.15 -13.23 3.78
CA TYR A 66 11.68 -12.96 2.44
C TYR A 66 11.86 -14.23 1.61
N ARG A 67 12.43 -15.29 2.21
CA ARG A 67 12.67 -16.56 1.51
C ARG A 67 11.35 -17.22 1.07
N HIS A 68 10.32 -17.19 1.90
CA HIS A 68 9.01 -17.69 1.54
C HIS A 68 8.40 -16.89 0.37
N ILE A 69 8.42 -15.56 0.45
CA ILE A 69 7.91 -14.68 -0.62
C ILE A 69 8.64 -14.98 -1.94
N LYS A 70 9.96 -15.04 -1.90
CA LYS A 70 10.77 -15.36 -3.08
C LYS A 70 10.46 -16.76 -3.62
N ASN A 71 10.34 -17.77 -2.77
CA ASN A 71 10.16 -19.14 -3.24
C ASN A 71 8.74 -19.44 -3.74
N ARG A 72 7.72 -18.76 -3.19
CA ARG A 72 6.30 -19.05 -3.50
C ARG A 72 5.64 -18.04 -4.43
N HIS A 73 6.13 -16.80 -4.44
CA HIS A 73 5.45 -15.69 -5.10
C HIS A 73 6.33 -14.95 -6.11
N TYR A 74 7.58 -15.37 -6.32
CA TYR A 74 8.48 -14.72 -7.28
C TYR A 74 7.86 -14.61 -8.68
N ASP A 75 7.35 -15.71 -9.25
CA ASP A 75 6.81 -15.68 -10.62
C ASP A 75 5.58 -14.78 -10.74
N GLN A 76 4.73 -14.74 -9.71
CA GLN A 76 3.57 -13.86 -9.66
C GLN A 76 4.00 -12.39 -9.64
N PHE A 77 4.95 -12.03 -8.77
CA PHE A 77 5.48 -10.68 -8.72
C PHE A 77 6.25 -10.33 -10.00
N GLN A 78 7.06 -11.24 -10.53
CA GLN A 78 7.88 -10.99 -11.70
C GLN A 78 7.04 -10.81 -12.96
N GLY A 79 5.96 -11.58 -13.12
CA GLY A 79 5.00 -11.43 -14.22
C GLY A 79 4.35 -10.05 -14.21
N LEU A 80 3.90 -9.60 -13.04
CA LEU A 80 3.29 -8.28 -12.87
C LEU A 80 4.31 -7.13 -13.03
N ALA A 81 5.49 -7.28 -12.44
CA ALA A 81 6.53 -6.26 -12.47
C ALA A 81 7.03 -5.98 -13.89
N ARG A 82 7.10 -7.00 -14.76
CA ARG A 82 7.48 -6.85 -16.18
C ARG A 82 6.59 -5.87 -16.93
N ALA A 83 5.28 -5.87 -16.65
CA ALA A 83 4.35 -4.94 -17.30
C ALA A 83 4.65 -3.47 -16.97
N GLY A 84 5.25 -3.20 -15.81
CA GLY A 84 5.69 -1.87 -15.37
C GLY A 84 7.17 -1.57 -15.64
N GLY A 85 7.93 -2.49 -16.24
CA GLY A 85 9.39 -2.35 -16.39
C GLY A 85 10.16 -2.41 -15.06
N LEU A 86 9.63 -3.14 -14.08
CA LEU A 86 10.18 -3.28 -12.72
C LEU A 86 10.75 -4.68 -12.47
N ASN A 87 11.55 -4.82 -11.43
CA ASN A 87 11.90 -6.14 -10.89
C ASN A 87 10.83 -6.62 -9.90
N TRP A 88 10.72 -7.94 -9.74
CA TRP A 88 9.79 -8.54 -8.77
C TRP A 88 9.92 -7.91 -7.38
N SER A 89 11.14 -7.63 -6.92
CA SER A 89 11.39 -7.10 -5.58
C SER A 89 10.96 -5.65 -5.41
N ASP A 90 10.90 -4.87 -6.50
CA ASP A 90 10.37 -3.51 -6.46
C ASP A 90 8.88 -3.55 -6.14
N LEU A 91 8.16 -4.47 -6.79
CA LEU A 91 6.74 -4.65 -6.55
C LEU A 91 6.44 -5.29 -5.18
N VAL A 92 7.29 -6.19 -4.70
CA VAL A 92 7.20 -6.68 -3.30
C VAL A 92 7.40 -5.53 -2.32
N HIS A 93 8.39 -4.67 -2.54
CA HIS A 93 8.61 -3.50 -1.68
C HIS A 93 7.38 -2.60 -1.64
N TRP A 94 6.82 -2.28 -2.81
CA TRP A 94 5.58 -1.52 -2.90
C TRP A 94 4.45 -2.19 -2.11
N ALA A 95 4.25 -3.49 -2.31
CA ALA A 95 3.18 -4.24 -1.66
C ALA A 95 3.30 -4.19 -0.14
N ILE A 96 4.47 -4.47 0.43
CA ILE A 96 4.67 -4.42 1.89
C ILE A 96 4.57 -2.99 2.41
N HIS A 97 5.21 -2.03 1.74
CA HIS A 97 5.23 -0.63 2.17
C HIS A 97 3.81 -0.07 2.29
N TYR A 98 3.00 -0.15 1.23
CA TYR A 98 1.66 0.43 1.26
C TYR A 98 0.68 -0.37 2.11
N ASN A 99 0.84 -1.70 2.22
CA ASN A 99 0.08 -2.46 3.22
C ASN A 99 0.45 -2.05 4.66
N ALA A 100 1.70 -1.66 4.92
CA ALA A 100 2.13 -1.20 6.23
C ALA A 100 1.61 0.21 6.55
N THR A 101 1.64 1.13 5.58
CA THR A 101 1.39 2.56 5.82
C THR A 101 -0.04 3.01 5.51
N ASP A 102 -0.68 2.45 4.48
CA ASP A 102 -1.99 2.88 3.98
C ASP A 102 -2.77 1.68 3.40
N PRO A 103 -3.18 0.70 4.24
CA PRO A 103 -3.96 -0.45 3.81
C PRO A 103 -5.42 -0.08 3.55
N ASP A 104 -6.05 -0.75 2.58
CA ASP A 104 -7.50 -0.65 2.35
C ASP A 104 -8.27 -1.36 3.47
N HIS A 105 -7.76 -2.51 3.93
CA HIS A 105 -8.34 -3.28 5.02
C HIS A 105 -7.27 -3.82 5.95
N VAL A 106 -7.64 -3.97 7.22
CA VAL A 106 -6.82 -4.58 8.27
C VAL A 106 -7.71 -5.52 9.09
N ILE A 107 -7.29 -6.78 9.19
CA ILE A 107 -7.92 -7.82 10.02
C ILE A 107 -6.83 -8.44 10.89
N VAL A 108 -7.17 -8.78 12.14
CA VAL A 108 -6.28 -9.50 13.07
C VAL A 108 -7.07 -10.65 13.67
N GLU A 109 -6.53 -11.86 13.57
CA GLU A 109 -7.17 -13.10 14.00
C GLU A 109 -6.16 -14.04 14.65
N GLY A 110 -6.39 -14.35 15.92
CA GLY A 110 -5.48 -15.18 16.69
C GLY A 110 -4.06 -14.61 16.69
N THR A 111 -3.13 -15.35 16.08
CA THR A 111 -1.69 -15.06 16.09
C THR A 111 -1.23 -14.19 14.93
N ASP A 112 -2.09 -13.96 13.95
CA ASP A 112 -1.74 -13.41 12.65
C ASP A 112 -2.65 -12.22 12.31
N GLY A 113 -2.15 -11.31 11.48
CA GLY A 113 -2.93 -10.24 10.89
C GLY A 113 -2.82 -10.24 9.37
N CYS A 114 -3.88 -9.79 8.71
CA CYS A 114 -3.97 -9.59 7.28
C CYS A 114 -4.17 -8.10 6.98
N ARG A 115 -3.37 -7.57 6.06
CA ARG A 115 -3.61 -6.27 5.43
C ARG A 115 -3.71 -6.46 3.93
N ASP A 116 -4.53 -5.66 3.26
CA ASP A 116 -4.54 -5.62 1.79
C ASP A 116 -4.59 -4.21 1.23
N ARG A 117 -4.02 -4.05 0.04
CA ARG A 117 -4.01 -2.77 -0.68
C ARG A 117 -4.09 -3.00 -2.18
N MET A 118 -4.94 -2.22 -2.85
CA MET A 118 -5.03 -2.15 -4.31
C MET A 118 -3.97 -1.20 -4.90
N LEU A 119 -3.22 -1.68 -5.89
CA LEU A 119 -2.43 -0.87 -6.80
C LEU A 119 -3.29 -0.51 -8.01
N TYR A 120 -3.38 0.76 -8.35
CA TYR A 120 -4.07 1.25 -9.53
C TYR A 120 -3.05 1.83 -10.52
N LEU A 121 -3.16 1.44 -11.78
CA LEU A 121 -2.39 2.01 -12.88
C LEU A 121 -3.32 2.84 -13.75
N HIS A 122 -2.99 4.12 -13.90
CA HIS A 122 -3.69 5.05 -14.76
C HIS A 122 -2.84 5.37 -16.00
N ASP A 123 -3.50 5.61 -17.14
CA ASP A 123 -2.84 6.15 -18.32
C ASP A 123 -2.55 7.66 -18.15
N ARG A 124 -1.93 8.27 -19.16
CA ARG A 124 -1.57 9.70 -19.15
C ARG A 124 -2.77 10.64 -19.04
N ASN A 125 -3.97 10.15 -19.35
CA ASN A 125 -5.21 10.90 -19.28
C ASN A 125 -5.96 10.64 -17.95
N GLY A 126 -5.34 9.93 -17.01
CA GLY A 126 -5.94 9.62 -15.71
C GLY A 126 -6.98 8.50 -15.75
N ARG A 127 -7.11 7.75 -16.86
CA ARG A 127 -8.05 6.63 -16.94
C ARG A 127 -7.43 5.38 -16.35
N LEU A 128 -8.18 4.67 -15.51
CA LEU A 128 -7.76 3.39 -14.95
C LEU A 128 -7.59 2.36 -16.08
N VAL A 129 -6.40 1.79 -16.21
CA VAL A 129 -6.09 0.78 -17.23
C VAL A 129 -5.76 -0.57 -16.63
N TRP A 130 -5.38 -0.63 -15.36
CA TRP A 130 -5.08 -1.88 -14.68
C TRP A 130 -5.15 -1.69 -13.16
N GLN A 131 -5.50 -2.76 -12.44
CA GLN A 131 -5.45 -2.79 -10.99
C GLN A 131 -5.05 -4.17 -10.48
N GLN A 132 -4.42 -4.21 -9.31
CA GLN A 132 -4.05 -5.46 -8.64
C GLN A 132 -4.01 -5.28 -7.14
N ARG A 133 -4.67 -6.18 -6.42
CA ARG A 133 -4.63 -6.20 -4.96
C ARG A 133 -3.45 -7.04 -4.48
N PHE A 134 -2.83 -6.59 -3.40
CA PHE A 134 -1.75 -7.31 -2.73
C PHE A 134 -2.12 -7.49 -1.27
N LYS A 135 -1.95 -8.71 -0.76
CA LYS A 135 -2.11 -9.02 0.65
C LYS A 135 -0.76 -9.04 1.34
N MET A 136 -0.74 -8.67 2.61
CA MET A 136 0.36 -8.88 3.53
C MET A 136 -0.17 -9.59 4.77
N ILE A 137 0.39 -10.76 5.05
CA ILE A 137 0.16 -11.48 6.30
C ILE A 137 1.35 -11.23 7.22
N TYR A 138 1.08 -10.92 8.48
CA TYR A 138 2.08 -10.62 9.48
C TYR A 138 1.74 -11.31 10.80
N SER A 139 2.75 -11.54 11.66
CA SER A 139 2.48 -12.03 13.00
C SER A 139 1.94 -10.89 13.86
N ALA A 140 0.78 -11.11 14.50
CA ALA A 140 0.17 -10.16 15.41
C ALA A 140 0.99 -9.99 16.71
N TYR A 141 1.91 -10.91 17.00
CA TYR A 141 2.76 -10.85 18.20
C TYR A 141 3.91 -9.85 18.08
N ASP A 142 4.64 -9.88 16.97
CA ASP A 142 5.89 -9.11 16.80
C ASP A 142 5.91 -8.24 15.54
N GLY A 143 4.81 -8.19 14.79
CA GLY A 143 4.68 -7.41 13.56
C GLY A 143 5.48 -7.97 12.38
N ARG A 144 6.16 -9.10 12.53
CA ARG A 144 7.00 -9.68 11.48
C ARG A 144 6.20 -10.03 10.25
N VAL A 145 6.68 -9.63 9.08
CA VAL A 145 6.09 -10.05 7.80
C VAL A 145 6.20 -11.58 7.68
N ILE A 146 5.07 -12.26 7.56
CA ILE A 146 4.98 -13.70 7.30
C ILE A 146 5.01 -13.93 5.79
N THR A 147 4.16 -13.24 5.03
CA THR A 147 4.17 -13.31 3.57
C THR A 147 3.52 -12.07 2.96
N THR A 148 3.77 -11.83 1.68
CA THR A 148 3.00 -10.90 0.85
C THR A 148 2.87 -11.47 -0.55
N TYR A 149 1.72 -11.27 -1.18
CA TYR A 149 1.43 -11.85 -2.48
C TYR A 149 0.31 -11.10 -3.23
N PRO A 150 0.31 -11.13 -4.57
CA PRO A 150 -0.82 -10.65 -5.37
C PRO A 150 -2.06 -11.53 -5.13
N SER A 151 -3.23 -10.91 -4.98
CA SER A 151 -4.51 -11.60 -4.80
C SER A 151 -5.63 -10.81 -5.46
N SER A 152 -6.76 -11.44 -5.78
CA SER A 152 -8.01 -10.75 -6.15
C SER A 152 -8.95 -10.55 -4.95
N ALA A 153 -8.70 -11.23 -3.83
CA ALA A 153 -9.55 -11.18 -2.64
C ALA A 153 -9.08 -10.11 -1.64
N ILE A 154 -10.02 -9.50 -0.93
CA ILE A 154 -9.73 -8.71 0.28
C ILE A 154 -9.34 -9.62 1.45
N CYS A 155 -8.72 -9.06 2.49
CA CYS A 155 -8.64 -9.68 3.80
C CYS A 155 -10.05 -9.91 4.32
N LYS A 156 -10.31 -11.12 4.80
CA LYS A 156 -11.59 -11.53 5.36
C LYS A 156 -11.34 -12.19 6.70
N ARG A 157 -12.40 -12.19 7.52
CA ARG A 157 -12.54 -13.09 8.65
C ARG A 157 -12.99 -14.47 8.17
#